data_AF-K8E7A1-F1
#
_entry.id   AF-K8E7A1-F1
#
_cell.length_a   1.000
_cell.length_b   1.000
_cell.length_c   1.000
_cell.angle_alpha   90.00
_cell.angle_beta   90.00
_cell.angle_gamma   90.00
#
_symmetry.space_group_name_H-M   'P 1'
#
loop_
_entity.id
_entity.type
_entity.pdbx_description
1 polymer ?
#
loop_
_entity_poly.entity_id
_entity_poly.type
_entity_poly.pdbx_seq_one_letter_code
_entity_poly.pdbx_strand_id
1 'polypeptide(L)'
;MRGLYEALMSASRAHARWEIEMCNNIVRSRKHLLILFIMLLPLLIPAIGHAADLPSFLGGKSSFGPSHYTPFMFYGSMAVGVCAGLITGCIGAGGGFVITPALMSLGVKGILAVGTDQFHIFAKAIMGTVIHKKLGNVNVSLAIAFLIGSGIGVTGGGSLNRALFNANPVLSDFVISTVYVVILGFLGFYSLYDFITTRGKAAKAAKGDAHGGPVGMTKLAVKLQSINLAPMIKFDEDITPGGRKISAWFVAVCGCVTGFLAAIMGVGGGFVTFPMFVYGLGVSSFTTVGTDILQIIFTAGYSSIAQYAIYGYIFYTLAMGMLVGSLLGIQIGAATTKVVPGIYIRAFYAIAILAGFVNRAFALPEKMGQMGYIKMTPNTGKLLADIGAWIFFGLVIIFAGWIIISFIRGIPTLRAETAGKAVTEGKGVSH
;
A
#
# COMPACT_ATOMS: atom_id res chain seq x y z
N MET A 1 -30.46 24.03 -0.52
CA MET A 1 -29.27 24.54 -1.25
C MET A 1 -28.37 25.45 -0.41
N ARG A 2 -28.89 26.45 0.33
CA ARG A 2 -28.07 27.32 1.20
C ARG A 2 -27.16 26.59 2.20
N GLY A 3 -27.68 25.60 2.93
CA GLY A 3 -26.85 24.85 3.89
C GLY A 3 -25.72 24.02 3.25
N LEU A 4 -25.89 23.54 2.01
CA LEU A 4 -24.82 22.87 1.27
C LEU A 4 -23.76 23.88 0.82
N TYR A 5 -24.18 25.04 0.34
CA TYR A 5 -23.29 26.14 -0.04
C TYR A 5 -22.47 26.65 1.15
N GLU A 6 -23.09 26.87 2.31
CA GLU A 6 -22.39 27.29 3.53
C GLU A 6 -21.42 26.22 4.05
N ALA A 7 -21.80 24.94 3.97
CA ALA A 7 -20.90 23.83 4.31
C ALA A 7 -19.71 23.73 3.36
N LEU A 8 -19.91 23.89 2.05
CA LEU A 8 -18.83 23.91 1.07
C LEU A 8 -17.92 25.13 1.27
N MET A 9 -18.49 26.31 1.55
CA MET A 9 -17.73 27.52 1.79
C MET A 9 -16.90 27.43 3.09
N SER A 10 -17.46 26.87 4.16
CA SER A 10 -16.72 26.67 5.42
C SER A 10 -15.61 25.63 5.27
N ALA A 11 -15.86 24.53 4.55
CA ALA A 11 -14.84 23.54 4.20
C ALA A 11 -13.71 24.16 3.37
N SER A 12 -14.02 24.94 2.33
CA SER A 12 -13.01 25.63 1.51
C SER A 12 -12.19 26.63 2.32
N ARG A 13 -12.81 27.39 3.23
CA ARG A 13 -12.10 28.32 4.13
C ARG A 13 -11.19 27.59 5.11
N ALA A 14 -11.64 26.48 5.68
CA ALA A 14 -10.82 25.65 6.56
C ALA A 14 -9.64 25.03 5.81
N HIS A 15 -9.86 24.53 4.59
CA HIS A 15 -8.80 24.00 3.73
C HIS A 15 -7.79 25.07 3.36
N ALA A 16 -8.23 26.27 2.96
CA ALA A 16 -7.35 27.38 2.62
C ALA A 16 -6.50 27.83 3.83
N ARG A 17 -7.07 27.87 5.04
CA ARG A 17 -6.32 28.16 6.26
C ARG A 17 -5.26 27.11 6.54
N TRP A 18 -5.63 25.83 6.42
CA TRP A 18 -4.70 24.72 6.58
C TRP A 18 -3.57 24.77 5.56
N GLU A 19 -3.86 25.03 4.27
CA GLU A 19 -2.84 25.21 3.23
C GLU A 19 -1.89 26.37 3.54
N ILE A 20 -2.43 27.52 3.94
CA ILE A 20 -1.61 28.68 4.35
C ILE A 20 -0.73 28.33 5.55
N GLU A 21 -1.24 27.61 6.54
CA GLU A 21 -0.48 27.17 7.71
C GLU A 21 0.65 26.20 7.31
N MET A 22 0.35 25.21 6.47
CA MET A 22 1.33 24.24 5.98
C MET A 22 2.40 24.90 5.10
N CYS A 23 2.01 25.78 4.18
CA CYS A 23 2.93 26.55 3.35
C CYS A 23 3.83 27.45 4.19
N ASN A 24 3.27 28.17 5.17
CA ASN A 24 4.06 29.02 6.06
C ASN A 24 5.03 28.21 6.93
N ASN A 25 4.66 27.00 7.36
CA ASN A 25 5.56 26.11 8.09
C ASN A 25 6.81 25.75 7.28
N ILE A 26 6.70 25.60 5.96
CA ILE A 26 7.84 25.29 5.08
C ILE A 26 8.61 26.57 4.72
N VAL A 27 7.91 27.61 4.23
CA VAL A 27 8.52 28.82 3.66
C VAL A 27 9.13 29.74 4.72
N ARG A 28 8.56 29.81 5.94
CA ARG A 28 9.12 30.68 7.00
C ARG A 28 10.27 30.04 7.77
N SER A 29 10.37 28.71 7.75
CA SER A 29 11.42 27.98 8.46
C SER A 29 12.65 27.78 7.58
N ARG A 30 13.76 28.47 7.90
CA ARG A 30 15.05 28.26 7.21
C ARG A 30 15.49 26.78 7.25
N LYS A 31 15.16 26.05 8.34
CA LYS A 31 15.47 24.62 8.46
C LYS A 31 14.66 23.78 7.48
N HIS A 32 13.36 24.04 7.34
CA HIS A 32 12.52 23.29 6.39
C HIS A 32 12.85 23.63 4.93
N LEU A 33 13.16 24.90 4.63
CA LEU A 33 13.67 25.33 3.33
C LEU A 33 14.99 24.65 2.97
N LEU A 34 15.92 24.51 3.93
CA LEU A 34 17.19 23.82 3.71
C LEU A 34 16.98 22.31 3.49
N ILE A 35 16.07 21.68 4.24
CA ILE A 35 15.68 20.28 4.01
C ILE A 35 15.06 20.13 2.62
N LEU A 36 14.13 21.01 2.23
CA LEU A 36 13.50 21.00 0.91
C LEU A 36 14.54 21.17 -0.19
N PHE A 37 15.50 22.09 -0.01
CA PHE A 37 16.60 22.31 -0.94
C PHE A 37 17.46 21.05 -1.08
N ILE A 38 17.84 20.41 0.04
CA ILE A 38 18.59 19.14 0.02
C ILE A 38 17.77 18.03 -0.68
N MET A 39 16.47 17.96 -0.45
CA MET A 39 15.59 16.99 -1.12
C MET A 39 15.44 17.26 -2.62
N LEU A 40 15.64 18.51 -3.06
CA LEU A 40 15.65 18.91 -4.47
C LEU A 40 17.04 18.73 -5.12
N LEU A 41 18.13 18.61 -4.34
CA LEU A 41 19.48 18.41 -4.90
C LEU A 41 19.58 17.19 -5.83
N PRO A 42 18.99 16.02 -5.54
CA PRO A 42 18.97 14.89 -6.48
C PRO A 42 18.24 15.16 -7.79
N LEU A 43 17.41 16.21 -7.86
CA LEU A 43 16.71 16.63 -9.07
C LEU A 43 17.49 17.72 -9.82
N LEU A 44 18.16 18.61 -9.08
CA LEU A 44 18.99 19.68 -9.61
C LEU A 44 20.35 19.17 -10.14
N ILE A 45 21.00 18.26 -9.42
CA ILE A 45 22.34 17.76 -9.77
C ILE A 45 22.36 17.05 -11.14
N PRO A 46 21.41 16.15 -11.49
CA PRO A 46 21.36 15.54 -12.82
C PRO A 46 20.80 16.47 -13.91
N ALA A 47 19.97 17.45 -13.54
CA ALA A 47 19.48 18.48 -14.48
C ALA A 47 20.59 19.46 -14.88
N ILE A 48 21.49 19.79 -13.95
CA ILE A 48 22.69 20.60 -14.18
C ILE A 48 23.79 19.72 -14.81
N GLY A 49 23.88 18.45 -14.42
CA GLY A 49 24.84 17.45 -14.88
C GLY A 49 24.51 16.78 -16.22
N HIS A 50 23.52 17.26 -16.97
CA HIS A 50 23.10 16.72 -18.28
C HIS A 50 24.19 16.78 -19.38
N ALA A 51 25.40 17.22 -19.04
CA ALA A 51 26.57 17.30 -19.90
C ALA A 51 27.67 16.25 -19.58
N ALA A 52 27.51 15.41 -18.55
CA ALA A 52 28.48 14.36 -18.22
C ALA A 52 27.82 12.98 -18.37
N ASP A 53 28.51 12.03 -19.01
CA ASP A 53 28.11 10.61 -19.08
C ASP A 53 28.01 10.02 -17.66
N LEU A 54 26.89 10.28 -16.98
CA LEU A 54 26.66 9.85 -15.61
C LEU A 54 26.61 8.32 -15.56
N PRO A 55 27.18 7.69 -14.53
CA PRO A 55 27.08 6.26 -14.30
C PRO A 55 25.64 5.75 -14.42
N SER A 56 25.46 4.58 -15.04
CA SER A 56 24.14 3.98 -15.31
C SER A 56 23.27 3.75 -14.07
N PHE A 57 23.87 3.74 -12.87
CA PHE A 57 23.15 3.64 -11.59
C PHE A 57 22.52 4.96 -11.13
N LEU A 58 22.87 6.12 -11.71
CA LEU A 58 22.30 7.43 -11.35
C LEU A 58 21.06 7.79 -12.18
N GLY A 59 20.72 6.98 -13.19
CA GLY A 59 19.61 7.23 -14.11
C GLY A 59 20.04 8.04 -15.34
N GLY A 60 19.47 7.71 -16.49
CA GLY A 60 19.69 8.40 -17.77
C GLY A 60 18.39 8.73 -18.49
N LYS A 61 18.42 8.94 -19.81
CA LYS A 61 17.21 9.20 -20.64
C LYS A 61 16.13 8.12 -20.46
N SER A 62 16.54 6.88 -20.21
CA SER A 62 15.64 5.75 -19.93
C SER A 62 14.75 5.97 -18.71
N SER A 63 15.19 6.77 -17.73
CA SER A 63 14.44 7.03 -16.49
C SER A 63 13.12 7.79 -16.69
N PHE A 64 12.95 8.40 -17.87
CA PHE A 64 11.71 9.08 -18.29
C PHE A 64 10.80 8.19 -19.17
N GLY A 65 11.16 6.93 -19.40
CA GLY A 65 10.29 6.00 -20.13
C GLY A 65 9.11 5.53 -19.27
N PRO A 66 8.03 4.99 -19.87
CA PRO A 66 7.51 5.19 -21.23
C PRO A 66 6.51 6.37 -21.29
N SER A 67 6.55 7.16 -22.37
CA SER A 67 5.69 8.34 -22.55
C SER A 67 4.39 8.05 -23.33
N HIS A 68 4.33 6.94 -24.06
CA HIS A 68 3.14 6.58 -24.84
C HIS A 68 2.11 5.89 -23.96
N TYR A 69 0.99 6.57 -23.76
CA TYR A 69 -0.20 6.03 -23.13
C TYR A 69 -1.43 6.32 -24.01
N THR A 70 -2.47 5.53 -23.85
CA THR A 70 -3.78 5.77 -24.48
C THR A 70 -4.68 6.45 -23.45
N PRO A 71 -5.66 7.27 -23.88
CA PRO A 71 -6.66 7.81 -22.98
C PRO A 71 -7.34 6.73 -22.13
N PHE A 72 -7.59 5.55 -22.72
CA PHE A 72 -8.11 4.39 -22.01
C PHE A 72 -7.23 3.95 -20.84
N MET A 73 -5.92 3.83 -21.03
CA MET A 73 -4.98 3.49 -19.94
C MET A 73 -4.95 4.57 -18.85
N PHE A 74 -4.98 5.85 -19.22
CA PHE A 74 -4.94 6.96 -18.26
C PHE A 74 -6.22 7.07 -17.42
N TYR A 75 -7.40 7.08 -18.05
CA TYR A 75 -8.66 7.10 -17.32
C TYR A 75 -8.90 5.79 -16.57
N GLY A 76 -8.47 4.66 -17.14
CA GLY A 76 -8.46 3.37 -16.48
C GLY A 76 -7.59 3.37 -15.22
N SER A 77 -6.38 3.92 -15.27
CA SER A 77 -5.50 4.01 -14.11
C SER A 77 -6.06 4.94 -13.04
N MET A 78 -6.73 6.03 -13.42
CA MET A 78 -7.43 6.90 -12.48
C MET A 78 -8.60 6.19 -11.78
N ALA A 79 -9.40 5.43 -12.52
CA ALA A 79 -10.49 4.62 -11.96
C ALA A 79 -9.96 3.51 -11.03
N VAL A 80 -8.89 2.83 -11.43
CA VAL A 80 -8.15 1.89 -10.58
C VAL A 80 -7.64 2.58 -9.32
N GLY A 81 -7.10 3.80 -9.45
CA GLY A 81 -6.67 4.64 -8.35
C GLY A 81 -7.80 4.91 -7.35
N VAL A 82 -8.98 5.34 -7.82
CA VAL A 82 -10.16 5.55 -6.97
C VAL A 82 -10.53 4.27 -6.23
N CYS A 83 -10.68 3.16 -6.94
CA CYS A 83 -11.07 1.88 -6.33
C CYS A 83 -10.03 1.40 -5.31
N ALA A 84 -8.75 1.35 -5.70
CA ALA A 84 -7.67 0.97 -4.81
C ALA A 84 -7.51 1.94 -3.62
N GLY A 85 -7.82 3.22 -3.82
CA GLY A 85 -7.87 4.22 -2.77
C GLY A 85 -8.98 3.95 -1.76
N LEU A 86 -10.20 3.68 -2.22
CA LEU A 86 -11.34 3.30 -1.37
C LEU A 86 -11.00 2.05 -0.54
N ILE A 87 -10.46 1.02 -1.21
CA ILE A 87 -10.02 -0.23 -0.59
C ILE A 87 -8.94 0.04 0.47
N THR A 88 -7.88 0.78 0.11
CA THR A 88 -6.81 1.13 1.05
C THR A 88 -7.35 1.93 2.22
N GLY A 89 -8.22 2.91 1.98
CA GLY A 89 -8.79 3.75 3.03
C GLY A 89 -9.62 2.94 4.04
N CYS A 90 -10.42 1.99 3.56
CA CYS A 90 -11.22 1.14 4.45
C CYS A 90 -10.38 0.10 5.21
N ILE A 91 -9.40 -0.51 4.54
CA ILE A 91 -8.69 -1.68 5.06
C ILE A 91 -7.41 -1.26 5.79
N GLY A 92 -6.78 -0.15 5.41
CA GLY A 92 -5.48 0.30 5.89
C GLY A 92 -4.28 -0.54 5.42
N ALA A 93 -4.50 -1.63 4.67
CA ALA A 93 -3.45 -2.37 3.98
C ALA A 93 -3.25 -1.78 2.57
N GLY A 94 -2.02 -1.45 2.19
CA GLY A 94 -1.72 -0.83 0.90
C GLY A 94 -2.32 -1.61 -0.28
N GLY A 95 -3.23 -0.99 -1.03
CA GLY A 95 -4.01 -1.62 -2.13
C GLY A 95 -3.22 -2.11 -3.35
N GLY A 96 -1.89 -2.26 -3.26
CA GLY A 96 -1.05 -2.72 -4.37
C GLY A 96 -1.39 -4.14 -4.85
N PHE A 97 -1.98 -4.97 -3.98
CA PHE A 97 -2.47 -6.30 -4.35
C PHE A 97 -3.63 -6.25 -5.36
N VAL A 98 -4.28 -5.10 -5.53
CA VAL A 98 -5.31 -4.83 -6.56
C VAL A 98 -4.71 -4.06 -7.74
N ILE A 99 -3.85 -3.08 -7.47
CA ILE A 99 -3.34 -2.16 -8.50
C ILE A 99 -2.53 -2.88 -9.57
N THR A 100 -1.53 -3.68 -9.19
CA THR A 100 -0.65 -4.34 -10.17
C THR A 100 -1.43 -5.33 -11.07
N PRO A 101 -2.32 -6.20 -10.54
CA PRO A 101 -3.21 -7.00 -11.39
C PRO A 101 -4.13 -6.16 -12.29
N ALA A 102 -4.66 -5.04 -11.79
CA ALA A 102 -5.49 -4.14 -12.58
C ALA A 102 -4.72 -3.52 -13.75
N LEU A 103 -3.54 -2.94 -13.50
CA LEU A 103 -2.70 -2.34 -14.54
C LEU A 103 -2.27 -3.36 -15.59
N MET A 104 -1.91 -4.57 -15.16
CA MET A 104 -1.58 -5.64 -16.10
C MET A 104 -2.78 -6.10 -16.93
N SER A 105 -3.98 -6.09 -16.35
CA SER A 105 -5.23 -6.36 -17.09
C SER A 105 -5.56 -5.24 -18.09
N LEU A 106 -5.07 -4.02 -17.85
CA LEU A 106 -5.15 -2.88 -18.80
C LEU A 106 -4.05 -2.92 -19.87
N GLY A 107 -3.24 -3.99 -19.92
CA GLY A 107 -2.19 -4.20 -20.93
C GLY A 107 -0.81 -3.65 -20.54
N VAL A 108 -0.62 -3.18 -19.31
CA VAL A 108 0.70 -2.75 -18.82
C VAL A 108 1.56 -3.98 -18.53
N LYS A 109 2.80 -4.03 -19.05
CA LYS A 109 3.73 -5.14 -18.76
C LYS A 109 3.96 -5.28 -17.24
N GLY A 110 4.19 -6.49 -16.75
CA GLY A 110 4.27 -6.78 -15.32
C GLY A 110 5.28 -5.92 -14.58
N ILE A 111 6.52 -5.84 -15.06
CA ILE A 111 7.55 -5.01 -14.42
C ILE A 111 7.19 -3.51 -14.40
N LEU A 112 6.48 -3.02 -15.42
CA LEU A 112 6.04 -1.63 -15.53
C LEU A 112 4.88 -1.37 -14.56
N ALA A 113 3.95 -2.31 -14.41
CA ALA A 113 2.88 -2.23 -13.43
C ALA A 113 3.44 -2.21 -12.00
N VAL A 114 4.38 -3.10 -11.70
CA VAL A 114 5.09 -3.20 -10.42
C VAL A 114 5.82 -1.90 -10.08
N GLY A 115 6.62 -1.35 -11.00
CA GLY A 115 7.35 -0.10 -10.76
C GLY A 115 6.42 1.10 -10.58
N THR A 116 5.35 1.17 -11.38
CA THR A 116 4.32 2.23 -11.31
C THR A 116 3.54 2.19 -9.99
N ASP A 117 3.13 1.01 -9.54
CA ASP A 117 2.48 0.80 -8.24
C ASP A 117 3.41 1.18 -7.08
N GLN A 118 4.70 0.82 -7.19
CA GLN A 118 5.65 1.13 -6.12
C GLN A 118 5.92 2.63 -5.97
N PHE A 119 5.97 3.36 -7.09
CA PHE A 119 6.04 4.82 -7.08
C PHE A 119 4.76 5.45 -6.52
N HIS A 120 3.60 4.92 -6.91
CA HIS A 120 2.30 5.36 -6.38
C HIS A 120 2.23 5.19 -4.85
N ILE A 121 2.61 4.03 -4.32
CA ILE A 121 2.62 3.75 -2.88
C ILE A 121 3.63 4.63 -2.15
N PHE A 122 4.82 4.85 -2.72
CA PHE A 122 5.82 5.75 -2.16
C PHE A 122 5.29 7.19 -2.00
N ALA A 123 4.76 7.78 -3.10
CA ALA A 123 4.22 9.13 -3.07
C ALA A 123 3.03 9.25 -2.09
N LYS A 124 2.19 8.23 -2.02
CA LYS A 124 1.05 8.15 -1.09
C LYS A 124 1.48 8.03 0.37
N ALA A 125 2.52 7.25 0.67
CA ALA A 125 3.03 7.08 2.03
C ALA A 125 3.61 8.38 2.61
N ILE A 126 4.26 9.20 1.77
CA ILE A 126 4.72 10.54 2.15
C ILE A 126 3.55 11.39 2.69
N MET A 127 2.41 11.39 1.99
CA MET A 127 1.23 12.14 2.42
C MET A 127 0.62 11.58 3.73
N GLY A 128 0.69 10.27 3.97
CA GLY A 128 0.13 9.61 5.16
C GLY A 128 0.96 9.73 6.45
N THR A 129 2.29 9.86 6.35
CA THR A 129 3.15 9.92 7.56
C THR A 129 2.95 11.15 8.43
N VAL A 130 2.59 12.29 7.84
CA VAL A 130 2.33 13.53 8.61
C VAL A 130 1.18 13.32 9.61
N ILE A 131 0.20 12.50 9.24
CA ILE A 131 -0.97 12.19 10.06
C ILE A 131 -0.61 11.16 11.14
N HIS A 132 0.08 10.07 10.79
CA HIS A 132 0.41 9.01 11.74
C HIS A 132 1.52 9.34 12.73
N LYS A 133 2.46 10.23 12.37
CA LYS A 133 3.48 10.73 13.32
C LYS A 133 2.84 11.42 14.53
N LYS A 134 1.66 12.06 14.35
CA LYS A 134 0.91 12.70 15.43
C LYS A 134 0.18 11.69 16.35
N LEU A 135 0.10 10.41 15.98
CA LEU A 135 -0.63 9.37 16.72
C LEU A 135 0.25 8.56 17.69
N GLY A 136 1.55 8.87 17.84
CA GLY A 136 2.43 8.33 18.89
C GLY A 136 2.88 6.86 18.75
N ASN A 137 2.28 6.07 17.86
CA ASN A 137 2.44 4.60 17.84
C ASN A 137 3.55 4.06 16.90
N VAL A 138 4.63 4.82 16.68
CA VAL A 138 5.70 4.43 15.74
C VAL A 138 6.92 3.90 16.49
N ASN A 139 7.25 2.62 16.33
CA ASN A 139 8.48 2.05 16.88
C ASN A 139 9.62 2.14 15.87
N VAL A 140 10.48 3.15 16.04
CA VAL A 140 11.59 3.42 15.12
C VAL A 140 12.61 2.28 15.07
N SER A 141 12.85 1.60 16.19
CA SER A 141 13.80 0.48 16.25
C SER A 141 13.33 -0.72 15.42
N LEU A 142 12.04 -1.06 15.49
CA LEU A 142 11.44 -2.08 14.61
C LEU A 142 11.54 -1.67 13.14
N ALA A 143 11.24 -0.41 12.82
CA ALA A 143 11.34 0.10 11.46
C ALA A 143 12.78 0.01 10.93
N ILE A 144 13.79 0.43 11.70
CA ILE A 144 15.21 0.38 11.26
C ILE A 144 15.66 -1.06 11.02
N ALA A 145 15.38 -1.97 11.96
CA ALA A 145 15.77 -3.37 11.80
C ALA A 145 15.11 -4.01 10.57
N PHE A 146 13.83 -3.68 10.32
CA PHE A 146 13.16 -4.11 9.11
C PHE A 146 13.80 -3.51 7.85
N LEU A 147 14.11 -2.22 7.85
CA LEU A 147 14.69 -1.52 6.70
C LEU A 147 16.05 -2.05 6.30
N ILE A 148 16.89 -2.44 7.27
CA ILE A 148 18.18 -3.08 6.98
C ILE A 148 17.96 -4.38 6.20
N GLY A 149 17.02 -5.20 6.65
CA GLY A 149 16.65 -6.42 5.94
C GLY A 149 15.99 -6.15 4.58
N SER A 150 15.03 -5.22 4.53
CA SER A 150 14.26 -4.92 3.34
C SER A 150 15.10 -4.29 2.25
N GLY A 151 16.18 -3.57 2.57
CA GLY A 151 17.17 -3.13 1.58
C GLY A 151 17.72 -4.29 0.76
N ILE A 152 18.20 -5.35 1.43
CA ILE A 152 18.72 -6.57 0.77
C ILE A 152 17.60 -7.23 -0.05
N GLY A 153 16.42 -7.37 0.55
CA GLY A 153 15.26 -7.97 -0.11
C GLY A 153 14.85 -7.23 -1.39
N VAL A 154 14.68 -5.91 -1.30
CA VAL A 154 14.30 -5.05 -2.43
C VAL A 154 15.35 -5.10 -3.52
N THR A 155 16.63 -5.03 -3.19
CA THR A 155 17.70 -5.15 -4.18
C THR A 155 17.67 -6.51 -4.88
N GLY A 156 17.49 -7.60 -4.11
CA GLY A 156 17.38 -8.95 -4.67
C GLY A 156 16.17 -9.12 -5.57
N GLY A 157 14.98 -8.74 -5.10
CA GLY A 157 13.72 -8.88 -5.84
C GLY A 157 13.66 -7.98 -7.07
N GLY A 158 14.12 -6.73 -6.95
CA GLY A 158 14.18 -5.78 -8.05
C GLY A 158 15.19 -6.19 -9.12
N SER A 159 16.38 -6.66 -8.71
CA SER A 159 17.39 -7.17 -9.65
C SER A 159 16.93 -8.45 -10.36
N LEU A 160 16.28 -9.37 -9.63
CA LEU A 160 15.70 -10.57 -10.23
C LEU A 160 14.62 -10.21 -11.24
N ASN A 161 13.69 -9.33 -10.88
CA ASN A 161 12.59 -8.97 -11.77
C ASN A 161 13.10 -8.32 -13.08
N ARG A 162 14.12 -7.46 -12.98
CA ARG A 162 14.81 -6.87 -14.13
C ARG A 162 15.56 -7.90 -14.97
N ALA A 163 16.28 -8.82 -14.33
CA ALA A 163 16.99 -9.90 -15.03
C ALA A 163 16.02 -10.78 -15.83
N LEU A 164 14.88 -11.13 -15.23
CA LEU A 164 13.83 -11.90 -15.90
C LEU A 164 13.23 -11.14 -17.09
N PHE A 165 12.96 -9.84 -16.93
CA PHE A 165 12.40 -9.01 -17.99
C PHE A 165 13.35 -8.84 -19.18
N ASN A 166 14.64 -8.62 -18.89
CA ASN A 166 15.67 -8.47 -19.92
C ASN A 166 15.96 -9.79 -20.65
N ALA A 167 15.79 -10.93 -19.97
CA ALA A 167 15.87 -12.23 -20.61
C ALA A 167 14.64 -12.50 -21.51
N ASN A 168 13.43 -12.32 -20.97
CA ASN A 168 12.18 -12.42 -21.72
C ASN A 168 11.04 -11.68 -20.99
N PRO A 169 10.40 -10.67 -21.60
CA PRO A 169 9.28 -9.96 -20.99
C PRO A 169 8.12 -10.87 -20.55
N VAL A 170 7.84 -11.94 -21.29
CA VAL A 170 6.81 -12.93 -20.95
C VAL A 170 7.19 -13.73 -19.70
N LEU A 171 8.49 -14.04 -19.52
CA LEU A 171 8.99 -14.74 -18.35
C LEU A 171 8.82 -13.90 -17.09
N SER A 172 9.09 -12.59 -17.15
CA SER A 172 8.82 -11.67 -16.03
C SER A 172 7.33 -11.65 -15.69
N ASP A 173 6.44 -11.49 -16.68
CA ASP A 173 4.98 -11.54 -16.46
C ASP A 173 4.52 -12.86 -15.83
N PHE A 174 5.07 -13.99 -16.28
CA PHE A 174 4.78 -15.32 -15.75
C PHE A 174 5.22 -15.46 -14.29
N VAL A 175 6.45 -15.06 -13.95
CA VAL A 175 6.99 -15.14 -12.59
C VAL A 175 6.20 -14.23 -11.65
N ILE A 176 5.93 -12.98 -12.03
CA ILE A 176 5.11 -12.06 -11.24
C ILE A 176 3.73 -12.68 -10.99
N SER A 177 3.06 -13.17 -12.04
CA SER A 177 1.72 -13.76 -11.92
C SER A 177 1.72 -15.01 -11.02
N THR A 178 2.76 -15.85 -11.12
CA THR A 178 2.92 -17.04 -10.26
C THR A 178 3.07 -16.65 -8.79
N VAL A 179 3.94 -15.69 -8.48
CA VAL A 179 4.13 -15.20 -7.11
C VAL A 179 2.82 -14.60 -6.58
N TYR A 180 2.10 -13.84 -7.39
CA TYR A 180 0.78 -13.33 -7.06
C TYR A 180 -0.23 -14.43 -6.73
N VAL A 181 -0.33 -15.47 -7.57
CA VAL A 181 -1.25 -16.60 -7.36
C VAL A 181 -0.94 -17.31 -6.05
N VAL A 182 0.34 -17.57 -5.77
CA VAL A 182 0.76 -18.25 -4.53
C VAL A 182 0.48 -17.40 -3.30
N ILE A 183 0.94 -16.15 -3.30
CA ILE A 183 0.85 -15.27 -2.12
C ILE A 183 -0.59 -14.79 -1.87
N LEU A 184 -1.28 -14.29 -2.89
CA LEU A 184 -2.68 -13.86 -2.74
C LEU A 184 -3.62 -15.06 -2.53
N GLY A 185 -3.32 -16.22 -3.12
CA GLY A 185 -4.07 -17.44 -2.84
C GLY A 185 -3.96 -17.80 -1.36
N PHE A 186 -2.73 -17.95 -0.86
CA PHE A 186 -2.51 -18.25 0.56
C PHE A 186 -3.18 -17.21 1.48
N LEU A 187 -2.91 -15.92 1.28
CA LEU A 187 -3.44 -14.89 2.19
C LEU A 187 -4.96 -14.69 2.03
N GLY A 188 -5.49 -14.84 0.82
CA GLY A 188 -6.91 -14.69 0.53
C GLY A 188 -7.73 -15.82 1.16
N PHE A 189 -7.33 -17.07 0.97
CA PHE A 189 -7.98 -18.21 1.60
C PHE A 189 -7.80 -18.21 3.12
N TYR A 190 -6.62 -17.84 3.63
CA TYR A 190 -6.38 -17.69 5.07
C TYR A 190 -7.30 -16.62 5.68
N SER A 191 -7.40 -15.45 5.06
CA SER A 191 -8.25 -14.35 5.53
C SER A 191 -9.74 -14.71 5.45
N LEU A 192 -10.15 -15.44 4.41
CA LEU A 192 -11.51 -15.93 4.28
C LEU A 192 -11.84 -16.97 5.37
N TYR A 193 -10.91 -17.90 5.63
CA TYR A 193 -11.06 -18.88 6.71
C TYR A 193 -11.15 -18.21 8.08
N ASP A 194 -10.29 -17.23 8.35
CA ASP A 194 -10.36 -16.44 9.59
C ASP A 194 -11.70 -15.72 9.72
N PHE A 195 -12.18 -15.08 8.65
CA PHE A 195 -13.49 -14.41 8.64
C PHE A 195 -14.63 -15.39 8.93
N ILE A 196 -14.69 -16.55 8.27
CA ILE A 196 -15.77 -17.54 8.47
C ILE A 196 -15.74 -18.08 9.91
N THR A 197 -14.54 -18.41 10.41
CA THR A 197 -14.35 -18.97 11.75
C THR A 197 -14.68 -17.96 12.85
N THR A 198 -14.30 -16.70 12.65
CA THR A 198 -14.55 -15.63 13.62
C THR A 198 -15.98 -15.12 13.53
N ARG A 199 -16.64 -15.14 12.36
CA ARG A 199 -18.05 -14.73 12.22
C ARG A 199 -19.00 -15.56 13.09
N GLY A 200 -18.72 -16.85 13.31
CA GLY A 200 -19.48 -17.70 14.24
C GLY A 200 -19.22 -17.41 15.72
N LYS A 201 -18.04 -16.85 16.06
CA LYS A 201 -17.64 -16.46 17.43
C LYS A 201 -17.88 -14.97 17.73
N ALA A 202 -18.17 -14.16 16.71
CA ALA A 202 -18.29 -12.71 16.73
C ALA A 202 -19.58 -12.18 17.38
N ALA A 203 -20.52 -13.03 17.79
CA ALA A 203 -21.64 -12.61 18.64
C ALA A 203 -21.19 -12.22 20.07
N LYS A 204 -19.92 -12.46 20.46
CA LYS A 204 -19.43 -12.22 21.84
C LYS A 204 -18.18 -11.33 22.00
N ALA A 205 -17.56 -10.79 20.95
CA ALA A 205 -16.33 -9.99 21.10
C ALA A 205 -16.32 -8.71 20.25
N ALA A 206 -16.83 -7.62 20.82
CA ALA A 206 -16.96 -6.30 20.18
C ALA A 206 -15.65 -5.46 20.13
N LYS A 207 -14.46 -6.07 20.17
CA LYS A 207 -13.18 -5.35 20.23
C LYS A 207 -12.05 -6.02 19.43
N GLY A 208 -12.32 -6.44 18.20
CA GLY A 208 -11.29 -6.93 17.29
C GLY A 208 -10.84 -5.84 16.30
N ASP A 209 -9.53 -5.66 16.10
CA ASP A 209 -8.97 -4.74 15.11
C ASP A 209 -9.49 -5.02 13.69
N ALA A 210 -9.60 -3.96 12.87
CA ALA A 210 -10.04 -4.06 11.47
C ALA A 210 -9.16 -4.99 10.60
N HIS A 211 -7.95 -5.29 11.06
CA HIS A 211 -6.95 -6.05 10.33
C HIS A 211 -6.86 -7.54 10.70
N GLY A 212 -7.82 -8.09 11.45
CA GLY A 212 -7.91 -9.54 11.69
C GLY A 212 -6.94 -10.13 12.72
N GLY A 213 -6.13 -9.30 13.39
CA GLY A 213 -5.15 -9.77 14.38
C GLY A 213 -5.78 -10.66 15.48
N PRO A 214 -5.07 -11.73 15.94
CA PRO A 214 -5.59 -12.58 17.00
C PRO A 214 -5.66 -11.80 18.32
N VAL A 215 -6.59 -12.17 19.20
CA VAL A 215 -6.74 -11.59 20.56
C VAL A 215 -5.58 -12.04 21.50
N GLY A 216 -4.49 -12.57 20.96
CA GLY A 216 -3.31 -13.05 21.67
C GLY A 216 -2.15 -13.36 20.72
N MET A 217 -0.97 -13.70 21.27
CA MET A 217 0.19 -14.07 20.44
C MET A 217 0.05 -15.48 19.87
N THR A 218 0.48 -15.66 18.62
CA THR A 218 0.56 -16.99 18.01
C THR A 218 1.65 -17.83 18.69
N LYS A 219 1.54 -19.16 18.60
CA LYS A 219 2.58 -20.07 19.13
C LYS A 219 3.96 -19.78 18.54
N LEU A 220 3.99 -19.37 17.27
CA LEU A 220 5.20 -18.95 16.57
C LEU A 220 5.79 -17.67 17.16
N ALA A 221 4.95 -16.65 17.38
CA ALA A 221 5.39 -15.38 17.97
C ALA A 221 5.98 -15.57 19.37
N VAL A 222 5.34 -16.39 20.22
CA VAL A 222 5.86 -16.72 21.55
C VAL A 222 7.23 -17.39 21.46
N LYS A 223 7.40 -18.35 20.54
CA LYS A 223 8.69 -19.03 20.34
C LYS A 223 9.77 -18.06 19.86
N LEU A 224 9.47 -17.20 18.90
CA LEU A 224 10.44 -16.23 18.38
C LEU A 224 10.82 -15.17 19.42
N GLN A 225 9.87 -14.67 20.21
CA GLN A 225 10.14 -13.71 21.28
C GLN A 225 10.89 -14.32 22.48
N SER A 226 10.84 -15.66 22.65
CA SER A 226 11.61 -16.37 23.69
C SER A 226 13.11 -16.45 23.39
N ILE A 227 13.49 -16.33 22.11
CA ILE A 227 14.89 -16.40 21.68
C ILE A 227 15.57 -15.05 21.94
N ASN A 228 16.49 -15.02 22.91
CA ASN A 228 17.24 -13.82 23.27
C ASN A 228 18.53 -13.73 22.45
N LEU A 229 18.43 -13.25 21.20
CA LEU A 229 19.58 -12.96 20.34
C LEU A 229 19.76 -11.46 20.19
N ALA A 230 20.88 -10.91 20.67
CA ALA A 230 21.17 -9.48 20.55
C ALA A 230 21.41 -9.05 19.08
N PRO A 231 21.03 -7.83 18.67
CA PRO A 231 20.39 -6.77 19.48
C PRO A 231 18.88 -7.01 19.67
N MET A 232 18.39 -6.75 20.88
CA MET A 232 16.98 -6.90 21.25
C MET A 232 16.24 -5.57 21.11
N ILE A 233 15.06 -5.60 20.50
CA ILE A 233 14.18 -4.45 20.32
C ILE A 233 13.01 -4.56 21.28
N LYS A 234 12.74 -3.50 22.04
CA LYS A 234 11.56 -3.38 22.89
C LYS A 234 10.45 -2.64 22.15
N PHE A 235 9.20 -3.06 22.37
CA PHE A 235 8.00 -2.48 21.76
C PHE A 235 6.76 -2.78 22.61
N ASP A 236 5.62 -2.16 22.27
CA ASP A 236 4.33 -2.36 22.95
C ASP A 236 4.36 -2.12 24.49
N GLU A 237 5.19 -1.19 24.95
CA GLU A 237 5.28 -0.82 26.38
C GLU A 237 3.98 -0.20 26.90
N ASP A 238 3.27 0.55 26.05
CA ASP A 238 1.99 1.18 26.38
C ASP A 238 0.79 0.22 26.35
N ILE A 239 0.95 -0.97 25.75
CA ILE A 239 -0.14 -1.92 25.50
C ILE A 239 -0.08 -3.11 26.46
N THR A 240 1.13 -3.54 26.82
CA THR A 240 1.34 -4.70 27.70
C THR A 240 2.25 -4.31 28.87
N PRO A 241 1.84 -4.55 30.14
CA PRO A 241 2.69 -4.28 31.30
C PRO A 241 4.04 -5.01 31.19
N GLY A 242 5.14 -4.26 31.20
CA GLY A 242 6.51 -4.78 31.03
C GLY A 242 7.02 -4.81 29.58
N GLY A 243 6.19 -4.45 28.59
CA GLY A 243 6.54 -4.41 27.17
C GLY A 243 6.83 -5.78 26.56
N ARG A 244 6.98 -5.80 25.23
CA ARG A 244 7.42 -6.97 24.47
C ARG A 244 8.82 -6.75 23.94
N LYS A 245 9.53 -7.84 23.67
CA LYS A 245 10.88 -7.81 23.11
C LYS A 245 11.07 -8.85 22.02
N ILE A 246 11.83 -8.50 21.00
CA ILE A 246 12.19 -9.42 19.92
C ILE A 246 13.60 -9.14 19.40
N SER A 247 14.29 -10.16 18.92
CA SER A 247 15.58 -9.98 18.26
C SER A 247 15.43 -9.21 16.94
N ALA A 248 16.29 -8.22 16.73
CA ALA A 248 16.35 -7.44 15.49
C ALA A 248 16.59 -8.33 14.25
N TRP A 249 17.27 -9.47 14.41
CA TRP A 249 17.53 -10.41 13.31
C TRP A 249 16.25 -10.99 12.73
N PHE A 250 15.28 -11.36 13.57
CA PHE A 250 13.99 -11.87 13.07
C PHE A 250 13.22 -10.77 12.32
N VAL A 251 13.28 -9.53 12.81
CA VAL A 251 12.67 -8.37 12.15
C VAL A 251 13.35 -8.11 10.80
N ALA A 252 14.68 -8.17 10.74
CA ALA A 252 15.46 -8.01 9.51
C ALA A 252 15.19 -9.14 8.50
N VAL A 253 15.07 -10.40 8.93
CA VAL A 253 14.69 -11.50 8.03
C VAL A 253 13.29 -11.29 7.46
N CYS A 254 12.34 -10.86 8.30
CA CYS A 254 11.00 -10.48 7.83
C CYS A 254 11.06 -9.31 6.83
N GLY A 255 11.91 -8.32 7.10
CA GLY A 255 12.20 -7.21 6.21
C GLY A 255 12.73 -7.67 4.86
N CYS A 256 13.70 -8.59 4.84
CA CYS A 256 14.28 -9.15 3.62
C CYS A 256 13.24 -9.89 2.78
N VAL A 257 12.47 -10.80 3.38
CA VAL A 257 11.43 -11.53 2.67
C VAL A 257 10.35 -10.59 2.14
N THR A 258 9.89 -9.66 2.98
CA THR A 258 8.84 -8.69 2.62
C THR A 258 9.33 -7.73 1.55
N GLY A 259 10.56 -7.22 1.64
CA GLY A 259 11.17 -6.34 0.64
C GLY A 259 11.36 -7.04 -0.71
N PHE A 260 11.76 -8.31 -0.69
CA PHE A 260 11.88 -9.13 -1.90
C PHE A 260 10.54 -9.34 -2.59
N LEU A 261 9.51 -9.74 -1.83
CA LEU A 261 8.15 -9.90 -2.35
C LEU A 261 7.56 -8.56 -2.82
N ALA A 262 7.79 -7.48 -2.07
CA ALA A 262 7.33 -6.15 -2.43
C ALA A 262 7.95 -5.66 -3.74
N ALA A 263 9.24 -5.90 -3.96
CA ALA A 263 9.89 -5.55 -5.21
C ALA A 263 9.34 -6.39 -6.38
N ILE A 264 9.14 -7.70 -6.22
CA ILE A 264 8.60 -8.53 -7.32
C ILE A 264 7.15 -8.19 -7.63
N MET A 265 6.33 -7.99 -6.59
CA MET A 265 4.89 -7.86 -6.75
C MET A 265 4.45 -6.40 -6.94
N GLY A 266 5.21 -5.39 -6.52
CA GLY A 266 4.76 -4.00 -6.56
C GLY A 266 3.80 -3.64 -5.42
N VAL A 267 3.41 -4.61 -4.60
CA VAL A 267 2.65 -4.37 -3.36
C VAL A 267 3.65 -3.88 -2.31
N GLY A 268 3.69 -2.57 -2.03
CA GLY A 268 4.72 -1.90 -1.23
C GLY A 268 4.90 -2.33 0.22
N GLY A 269 5.28 -3.59 0.45
CA GLY A 269 5.62 -4.18 1.73
C GLY A 269 4.41 -4.44 2.62
N GLY A 270 3.61 -3.41 2.90
CA GLY A 270 2.63 -3.39 3.98
C GLY A 270 1.60 -4.51 3.99
N PHE A 271 1.19 -4.97 2.80
CA PHE A 271 0.29 -6.12 2.66
C PHE A 271 0.87 -7.41 3.27
N VAL A 272 2.18 -7.62 3.13
CA VAL A 272 2.91 -8.76 3.68
C VAL A 272 3.48 -8.41 5.06
N THR A 273 3.89 -7.16 5.30
CA THR A 273 4.39 -6.71 6.60
C THR A 273 3.35 -6.94 7.69
N PHE A 274 2.09 -6.58 7.44
CA PHE A 274 1.05 -6.68 8.47
C PHE A 274 0.91 -8.12 9.01
N PRO A 275 0.69 -9.15 8.18
CA PRO A 275 0.62 -10.52 8.67
C PRO A 275 1.96 -11.01 9.26
N MET A 276 3.10 -10.59 8.72
CA MET A 276 4.41 -10.97 9.28
C MET A 276 4.62 -10.39 10.69
N PHE A 277 4.26 -9.13 10.92
CA PHE A 277 4.42 -8.48 12.22
C PHE A 277 3.41 -8.98 13.24
N VAL A 278 2.14 -9.06 12.87
CA VAL A 278 1.07 -9.42 13.81
C VAL A 278 1.01 -10.93 14.06
N TYR A 279 0.98 -11.76 13.00
CA TYR A 279 0.87 -13.21 13.18
C TYR A 279 2.23 -13.88 13.35
N GLY A 280 3.28 -13.39 12.68
CA GLY A 280 4.62 -13.97 12.75
C GLY A 280 5.38 -13.56 14.01
N LEU A 281 5.57 -12.24 14.19
CA LEU A 281 6.40 -11.68 15.25
C LEU A 281 5.64 -11.33 16.53
N GLY A 282 4.30 -11.28 16.49
CA GLY A 282 3.46 -10.92 17.63
C GLY A 282 3.57 -9.46 18.05
N VAL A 283 3.82 -8.56 17.11
CA VAL A 283 3.72 -7.11 17.31
C VAL A 283 2.24 -6.73 17.34
N SER A 284 1.83 -5.82 18.23
CA SER A 284 0.45 -5.34 18.26
C SER A 284 0.04 -4.72 16.91
N SER A 285 -1.25 -4.77 16.57
CA SER A 285 -1.75 -4.16 15.33
C SER A 285 -1.50 -2.65 15.31
N PHE A 286 -1.66 -1.97 16.45
CA PHE A 286 -1.44 -0.52 16.56
C PHE A 286 0.01 -0.12 16.24
N THR A 287 0.99 -0.78 16.87
CA THR A 287 2.41 -0.55 16.60
C THR A 287 2.78 -0.97 15.18
N THR A 288 2.18 -2.05 14.68
CA THR A 288 2.40 -2.52 13.30
C THR A 288 1.96 -1.49 12.28
N VAL A 289 0.75 -0.94 12.39
CA VAL A 289 0.24 0.07 11.44
C VAL A 289 1.12 1.33 11.46
N GLY A 290 1.50 1.83 12.64
CA GLY A 290 2.36 3.00 12.76
C GLY A 290 3.76 2.78 12.18
N THR A 291 4.38 1.64 12.51
CA THR A 291 5.72 1.27 12.06
C THR A 291 5.76 0.99 10.56
N ASP A 292 4.72 0.34 10.02
CA ASP A 292 4.61 -0.02 8.60
C ASP A 292 4.62 1.23 7.70
N ILE A 293 3.88 2.28 8.05
CA ILE A 293 3.83 3.50 7.24
C ILE A 293 5.21 4.18 7.16
N LEU A 294 5.96 4.20 8.27
CA LEU A 294 7.31 4.76 8.29
C LEU A 294 8.25 3.98 7.37
N GLN A 295 8.27 2.65 7.47
CA GLN A 295 9.16 1.83 6.64
C GLN A 295 8.75 1.82 5.16
N ILE A 296 7.47 1.99 4.82
CA ILE A 296 6.99 1.98 3.43
C ILE A 296 7.61 3.15 2.66
N ILE A 297 7.73 4.32 3.28
CA ILE A 297 8.41 5.46 2.64
C ILE A 297 9.81 5.08 2.17
N PHE A 298 10.59 4.44 3.05
CA PHE A 298 11.97 4.10 2.73
C PHE A 298 12.07 2.86 1.83
N THR A 299 11.27 1.83 2.07
CA THR A 299 11.31 0.57 1.30
C THR A 299 10.74 0.76 -0.11
N ALA A 300 9.53 1.33 -0.24
CA ALA A 300 8.92 1.61 -1.53
C ALA A 300 9.62 2.77 -2.24
N GLY A 301 10.14 3.76 -1.51
CA GLY A 301 11.00 4.82 -2.07
C GLY A 301 12.28 4.24 -2.68
N TYR A 302 13.02 3.42 -1.93
CA TYR A 302 14.21 2.75 -2.45
C TYR A 302 13.87 1.81 -3.62
N SER A 303 12.81 1.01 -3.52
CA SER A 303 12.39 0.11 -4.60
C SER A 303 11.97 0.88 -5.85
N SER A 304 11.12 1.89 -5.73
CA SER A 304 10.65 2.67 -6.88
C SER A 304 11.80 3.41 -7.54
N ILE A 305 12.66 4.10 -6.78
CA ILE A 305 13.74 4.89 -7.34
C ILE A 305 14.88 4.00 -7.86
N ALA A 306 15.51 3.23 -6.96
CA ALA A 306 16.73 2.51 -7.24
C ALA A 306 16.53 1.24 -8.09
N GLN A 307 15.35 0.60 -8.03
CA GLN A 307 15.11 -0.63 -8.80
C GLN A 307 14.28 -0.38 -10.07
N TYR A 308 13.44 0.65 -10.13
CA TYR A 308 12.50 0.84 -11.26
C TYR A 308 12.68 2.16 -12.01
N ALA A 309 12.80 3.30 -11.33
CA ALA A 309 12.87 4.61 -11.95
C ALA A 309 14.14 4.77 -12.79
N ILE A 310 15.30 4.43 -12.21
CA ILE A 310 16.62 4.52 -12.85
C ILE A 310 16.68 3.71 -14.16
N TYR A 311 15.89 2.65 -14.25
CA TYR A 311 15.87 1.74 -15.40
C TYR A 311 14.69 1.96 -16.34
N GLY A 312 13.84 2.97 -16.08
CA GLY A 312 12.72 3.31 -16.97
C GLY A 312 11.49 2.42 -16.86
N TYR A 313 11.28 1.78 -15.71
CA TYR A 313 10.16 0.86 -15.48
C TYR A 313 8.95 1.52 -14.79
N ILE A 314 8.77 2.84 -14.90
CA ILE A 314 7.69 3.57 -14.21
C ILE A 314 6.89 4.39 -15.23
N PHE A 315 5.59 4.10 -15.37
CA PHE A 315 4.68 4.97 -16.09
C PHE A 315 4.22 6.13 -15.20
N TYR A 316 4.98 7.22 -15.17
CA TYR A 316 4.64 8.39 -14.34
C TYR A 316 3.24 8.93 -14.63
N THR A 317 2.80 8.96 -15.89
CA THR A 317 1.46 9.42 -16.26
C THR A 317 0.37 8.57 -15.62
N LEU A 318 0.52 7.23 -15.64
CA LEU A 318 -0.44 6.32 -15.02
C LEU A 318 -0.39 6.43 -13.50
N ALA A 319 0.80 6.54 -12.91
CA ALA A 319 0.98 6.75 -11.48
C ALA A 319 0.32 8.05 -11.01
N MET A 320 0.45 9.15 -11.76
CA MET A 320 -0.22 10.42 -11.44
C MET A 320 -1.74 10.31 -11.52
N GLY A 321 -2.27 9.66 -12.56
CA GLY A 321 -3.72 9.37 -12.66
C GLY A 321 -4.21 8.56 -11.46
N MET A 322 -3.46 7.52 -11.08
CA MET A 322 -3.75 6.70 -9.90
C MET A 322 -3.65 7.49 -8.59
N LEU A 323 -2.68 8.39 -8.45
CA LEU A 323 -2.50 9.22 -7.26
C LEU A 323 -3.73 10.10 -7.06
N VAL A 324 -4.15 10.84 -8.10
CA VAL A 324 -5.35 11.69 -8.07
C VAL A 324 -6.58 10.89 -7.67
N GLY A 325 -6.82 9.74 -8.31
CA GLY A 325 -7.94 8.87 -7.96
C GLY A 325 -7.86 8.34 -6.53
N SER A 326 -6.68 7.85 -6.12
CA SER A 326 -6.49 7.22 -4.82
C SER A 326 -6.60 8.18 -3.65
N LEU A 327 -6.22 9.45 -3.83
CA LEU A 327 -6.33 10.46 -2.79
C LEU A 327 -7.79 10.69 -2.39
N LEU A 328 -8.69 10.77 -3.38
CA LEU A 328 -10.13 10.86 -3.14
C LEU A 328 -10.65 9.57 -2.49
N GLY A 329 -10.25 8.42 -3.03
CA GLY A 329 -10.68 7.12 -2.53
C GLY A 329 -10.28 6.88 -1.07
N ILE A 330 -9.05 7.23 -0.69
CA ILE A 330 -8.53 6.99 0.67
C ILE A 330 -9.33 7.76 1.70
N GLN A 331 -9.67 9.02 1.43
CA GLN A 331 -10.43 9.85 2.38
C GLN A 331 -11.83 9.28 2.61
N ILE A 332 -12.53 8.91 1.54
CA ILE A 332 -13.86 8.29 1.62
C ILE A 332 -13.79 6.93 2.31
N GLY A 333 -12.81 6.11 1.92
CA GLY A 333 -12.61 4.78 2.51
C GLY A 333 -12.31 4.85 4.01
N ALA A 334 -11.40 5.73 4.42
CA ALA A 334 -11.05 5.93 5.83
C ALA A 334 -12.24 6.43 6.65
N ALA A 335 -13.03 7.37 6.11
CA ALA A 335 -14.24 7.84 6.78
C ALA A 335 -15.29 6.72 6.95
N THR A 336 -15.38 5.80 5.98
CA THR A 336 -16.33 4.68 6.01
C THR A 336 -16.05 3.73 7.19
N THR A 337 -14.79 3.59 7.61
CA THR A 337 -14.43 2.71 8.75
C THR A 337 -15.04 3.13 10.08
N LYS A 338 -15.43 4.40 10.23
CA LYS A 338 -16.08 4.93 11.44
C LYS A 338 -17.56 4.56 11.54
N VAL A 339 -18.19 4.22 10.41
CA VAL A 339 -19.64 3.95 10.31
C VAL A 339 -19.95 2.50 9.94
N VAL A 340 -18.93 1.70 9.65
CA VAL A 340 -19.05 0.28 9.29
C VAL A 340 -18.43 -0.60 10.38
N PRO A 341 -19.15 -1.64 10.85
CA PRO A 341 -18.58 -2.61 11.78
C PRO A 341 -17.37 -3.34 11.20
N GLY A 342 -16.32 -3.52 12.01
CA GLY A 342 -15.04 -4.11 11.58
C GLY A 342 -15.14 -5.52 10.97
N ILE A 343 -16.18 -6.30 11.31
CA ILE A 343 -16.41 -7.62 10.71
C ILE A 343 -16.64 -7.56 9.19
N TYR A 344 -17.33 -6.52 8.71
CA TYR A 344 -17.54 -6.33 7.27
C TYR A 344 -16.23 -5.94 6.60
N ILE A 345 -15.43 -5.05 7.22
CA ILE A 345 -14.12 -4.64 6.71
C ILE A 345 -13.19 -5.86 6.53
N ARG A 346 -13.19 -6.80 7.47
CA ARG A 346 -12.44 -8.06 7.36
C ARG A 346 -12.94 -8.95 6.22
N ALA A 347 -14.26 -9.08 6.04
CA ALA A 347 -14.83 -9.82 4.92
C ALA A 347 -14.36 -9.25 3.58
N PHE A 348 -14.39 -7.92 3.47
CA PHE A 348 -13.96 -7.23 2.26
C PHE A 348 -12.47 -7.35 1.98
N TYR A 349 -11.64 -7.34 3.04
CA TYR A 349 -10.22 -7.61 2.89
C TYR A 349 -9.97 -8.96 2.22
N ALA A 350 -10.63 -10.03 2.69
CA ALA A 350 -10.51 -11.35 2.07
C ALA A 350 -10.99 -11.36 0.61
N ILE A 351 -12.13 -10.73 0.31
CA ILE A 351 -12.68 -10.67 -1.05
C ILE A 351 -11.76 -9.89 -2.01
N ALA A 352 -11.21 -8.75 -1.57
CA ALA A 352 -10.34 -7.93 -2.40
C ALA A 352 -9.03 -8.65 -2.76
N ILE A 353 -8.46 -9.43 -1.83
CA ILE A 353 -7.31 -10.30 -2.09
C ILE A 353 -7.67 -11.40 -3.08
N LEU A 354 -8.80 -12.08 -2.84
CA LEU A 354 -9.27 -13.17 -3.70
C LEU A 354 -9.58 -12.69 -5.11
N ALA A 355 -10.06 -11.46 -5.28
CA ALA A 355 -10.24 -10.86 -6.60
C ALA A 355 -8.89 -10.79 -7.35
N GLY A 356 -7.84 -10.28 -6.70
CA GLY A 356 -6.49 -10.24 -7.28
C GLY A 356 -5.94 -11.65 -7.58
N PHE A 357 -6.19 -12.61 -6.69
CA PHE A 357 -5.85 -14.03 -6.91
C PHE A 357 -6.55 -14.58 -8.15
N VAL A 358 -7.88 -14.46 -8.26
CA VAL A 358 -8.68 -14.95 -9.40
C VAL A 358 -8.17 -14.32 -10.69
N ASN A 359 -7.93 -13.01 -10.69
CA ASN A 359 -7.41 -12.30 -11.85
C ASN A 359 -6.10 -12.92 -12.38
N ARG A 360 -5.14 -13.15 -11.48
CA ARG A 360 -3.82 -13.68 -11.83
C ARG A 360 -3.86 -15.17 -12.14
N ALA A 361 -4.69 -15.93 -11.44
CA ALA A 361 -4.87 -17.37 -11.67
C ALA A 361 -5.44 -17.66 -13.06
N PHE A 362 -6.38 -16.84 -13.52
CA PHE A 362 -6.98 -16.97 -14.86
C PHE A 362 -6.06 -16.46 -15.98
N ALA A 363 -5.18 -15.49 -15.69
CA ALA A 363 -4.17 -15.01 -16.65
C ALA A 363 -2.95 -15.94 -16.76
N LEU A 364 -2.67 -16.75 -15.74
CA LEU A 364 -1.47 -17.60 -15.69
C LEU A 364 -1.38 -18.64 -16.83
N PRO A 365 -2.46 -19.36 -17.21
CA PRO A 365 -2.44 -20.28 -18.35
C PRO A 365 -2.00 -19.64 -19.65
N GLU A 366 -2.41 -18.40 -19.93
CA GLU A 366 -1.99 -17.66 -21.13
C GLU A 366 -0.47 -17.50 -21.17
N LYS A 367 0.13 -17.12 -20.02
CA LYS A 367 1.58 -16.96 -19.89
C LYS A 367 2.32 -18.29 -19.99
N MET A 368 1.76 -19.37 -19.44
CA MET A 368 2.32 -20.73 -19.61
C MET A 368 2.29 -21.19 -21.06
N GLY A 369 1.25 -20.84 -21.81
CA GLY A 369 1.15 -21.10 -23.26
C GLY A 369 2.21 -20.32 -24.06
N GLN A 370 2.40 -19.03 -23.75
CA GLN A 370 3.44 -18.19 -24.39
C GLN A 370 4.86 -18.68 -24.08
N MET A 371 5.08 -19.32 -22.92
CA MET A 371 6.35 -19.93 -22.53
C MET A 371 6.55 -21.35 -23.08
N GLY A 372 5.56 -21.94 -23.76
CA GLY A 372 5.63 -23.30 -24.31
C GLY A 372 5.45 -24.44 -23.30
N TYR A 373 5.07 -24.15 -22.05
CA TYR A 373 4.83 -25.18 -21.03
C TYR A 373 3.52 -25.96 -21.26
N ILE A 374 2.53 -25.33 -21.89
CA ILE A 374 1.22 -25.92 -22.19
C ILE A 374 0.89 -25.66 -23.66
N LYS A 375 0.40 -26.68 -24.37
CA LYS A 375 -0.15 -26.51 -25.72
C LYS A 375 -1.53 -25.87 -25.61
N MET A 376 -1.61 -24.55 -25.83
CA MET A 376 -2.86 -23.82 -25.80
C MET A 376 -2.92 -22.83 -26.97
N THR A 377 -4.11 -22.66 -27.56
CA THR A 377 -4.30 -21.66 -28.61
C THR A 377 -4.26 -20.25 -27.99
N PRO A 378 -3.71 -19.25 -28.68
CA PRO A 378 -3.67 -17.87 -28.18
C PRO A 378 -5.06 -17.33 -27.80
N ASN A 379 -6.09 -17.72 -28.56
CA ASN A 379 -7.47 -17.29 -28.32
C ASN A 379 -8.04 -17.85 -27.01
N THR A 380 -7.80 -19.14 -26.71
CA THR A 380 -8.28 -19.74 -25.44
C THR A 380 -7.55 -19.13 -24.24
N GLY A 381 -6.24 -18.88 -24.34
CA GLY A 381 -5.49 -18.21 -23.29
C GLY A 381 -6.00 -16.80 -23.00
N LYS A 382 -6.21 -16.01 -24.06
CA LYS A 382 -6.76 -14.66 -23.93
C LYS A 382 -8.17 -14.66 -23.34
N LEU A 383 -9.05 -15.57 -23.78
CA LEU A 383 -10.40 -15.69 -23.23
C LEU A 383 -10.38 -15.95 -21.71
N LEU A 384 -9.50 -16.85 -21.24
CA LEU A 384 -9.35 -17.11 -19.80
C LEU A 384 -8.88 -15.86 -19.06
N ALA A 385 -7.86 -15.17 -19.57
CA ALA A 385 -7.36 -13.94 -18.96
C ALA A 385 -8.45 -12.85 -18.90
N ASP A 386 -9.23 -12.69 -19.97
CA ASP A 386 -10.35 -11.75 -20.04
C ASP A 386 -11.42 -12.10 -18.99
N ILE A 387 -11.82 -13.37 -18.84
CA ILE A 387 -12.75 -13.82 -17.79
C ILE A 387 -12.25 -13.42 -16.41
N GLY A 388 -10.96 -13.66 -16.12
CA GLY A 388 -10.32 -13.26 -14.87
C GLY A 388 -10.34 -11.75 -14.65
N ALA A 389 -10.14 -10.95 -15.71
CA ALA A 389 -10.23 -9.50 -15.67
C ALA A 389 -11.66 -9.00 -15.39
N TRP A 390 -12.66 -9.56 -16.06
CA TRP A 390 -14.07 -9.21 -15.84
C TRP A 390 -14.54 -9.51 -14.42
N ILE A 391 -14.21 -10.69 -13.88
CA ILE A 391 -14.54 -11.05 -12.50
C ILE A 391 -13.88 -10.08 -11.52
N PHE A 392 -12.59 -9.79 -11.74
CA PHE A 392 -11.82 -8.88 -10.90
C PHE A 392 -12.39 -7.47 -10.87
N PHE A 393 -12.55 -6.84 -12.04
CA PHE A 393 -13.09 -5.48 -12.11
C PHE A 393 -14.54 -5.42 -11.62
N GLY A 394 -15.36 -6.44 -11.90
CA GLY A 394 -16.71 -6.55 -11.36
C GLY A 394 -16.73 -6.52 -9.83
N LEU A 395 -15.91 -7.37 -9.18
CA LEU A 395 -15.81 -7.41 -7.71
C LEU A 395 -15.29 -6.09 -7.14
N VAL A 396 -14.26 -5.50 -7.75
CA VAL A 396 -13.68 -4.23 -7.31
C VAL A 396 -14.68 -3.08 -7.42
N ILE A 397 -15.45 -3.00 -8.51
CA ILE A 397 -16.47 -1.97 -8.73
C ILE A 397 -17.64 -2.14 -7.75
N ILE A 398 -18.13 -3.37 -7.56
CA ILE A 398 -19.19 -3.65 -6.58
C ILE A 398 -18.73 -3.20 -5.19
N PHE A 399 -17.50 -3.52 -4.82
CA PHE A 399 -16.96 -3.14 -3.52
C PHE A 399 -16.78 -1.62 -3.38
N ALA A 400 -16.23 -0.95 -4.39
CA ALA A 400 -16.10 0.51 -4.41
C ALA A 400 -17.47 1.20 -4.28
N GLY A 401 -18.47 0.72 -5.02
CA GLY A 401 -19.84 1.22 -4.94
C GLY A 401 -20.44 1.03 -3.54
N TRP A 402 -20.21 -0.12 -2.91
CA TRP A 402 -20.66 -0.38 -1.55
C TRP A 402 -19.99 0.54 -0.51
N ILE A 403 -18.69 0.83 -0.63
CA ILE A 403 -17.99 1.79 0.24
C ILE A 403 -18.62 3.18 0.10
N ILE A 404 -18.83 3.64 -1.13
CA ILE A 404 -19.43 4.96 -1.39
C ILE A 404 -20.84 5.04 -0.82
N ILE A 405 -21.67 4.01 -1.01
CA ILE A 405 -23.03 3.95 -0.46
C ILE A 405 -22.99 3.98 1.08
N SER A 406 -22.09 3.20 1.69
CA SER A 406 -21.91 3.16 3.15
C SER A 406 -21.46 4.50 3.71
N PHE A 407 -20.53 5.18 3.03
CA PHE A 407 -20.11 6.54 3.36
C PHE A 407 -21.28 7.51 3.30
N ILE A 408 -22.04 7.53 2.19
CA ILE A 408 -23.19 8.42 1.99
C ILE A 408 -24.24 8.21 3.07
N ARG A 409 -24.56 6.95 3.38
CA ARG A 409 -25.50 6.59 4.47
C ARG A 409 -24.98 7.01 5.85
N GLY A 410 -23.67 7.01 6.05
CA GLY A 410 -23.01 7.41 7.30
C GLY A 410 -22.80 8.92 7.48
N ILE A 411 -23.05 9.76 6.46
CA ILE A 411 -22.87 11.22 6.54
C ILE A 411 -23.56 11.85 7.76
N PRO A 412 -24.82 11.52 8.10
CA PRO A 412 -25.48 12.11 9.28
C PRO A 412 -24.72 11.83 10.58
N THR A 413 -24.25 10.59 10.77
CA THR A 413 -23.49 10.17 11.95
C THR A 413 -22.13 10.86 12.02
N LEU A 414 -21.42 10.95 10.89
CA LEU A 414 -20.12 11.63 10.81
C LEU A 414 -20.22 13.14 11.10
N ARG A 415 -21.31 13.77 10.66
CA ARG A 415 -21.61 15.18 10.98
C ARG A 415 -21.88 15.38 12.46
N ALA A 416 -22.65 14.50 13.08
CA ALA A 416 -22.94 14.56 14.51
C ALA A 416 -21.67 14.42 15.37
N GLU A 417 -20.76 13.50 15.02
CA GLU A 417 -19.48 13.33 15.72
C GLU A 417 -18.59 14.58 15.62
N THR A 418 -18.53 15.19 14.43
CA THR A 418 -17.73 16.40 14.20
C THR A 418 -18.31 17.60 14.95
N ALA A 419 -19.64 17.74 14.99
CA ALA A 419 -20.31 18.76 15.79
C ALA A 419 -20.08 18.58 17.31
N GLY A 420 -20.08 17.34 17.80
CA GLY A 420 -19.79 17.04 19.20
C GLY A 420 -18.35 17.37 19.62
N LYS A 421 -17.37 17.14 18.74
CA LYS A 421 -15.96 17.50 18.96
C LYS A 421 -15.73 19.02 18.99
N ALA A 422 -16.40 19.77 18.11
CA ALA A 422 -16.31 21.23 18.11
C ALA A 422 -16.87 21.86 19.42
N VAL A 423 -17.89 21.24 20.03
CA VAL A 423 -18.46 21.69 21.32
C VAL A 423 -17.55 21.36 22.52
N THR A 424 -16.75 20.29 22.44
CA THR A 424 -15.82 19.89 23.50
C THR A 424 -14.50 20.63 23.44
N GLU A 425 -13.96 20.91 22.25
CA GLU A 425 -12.75 21.75 22.09
C GLU A 425 -13.05 23.24 22.36
N GLY A 426 -14.28 23.72 22.13
CA GLY A 426 -14.70 25.09 22.45
C GLY A 426 -14.85 25.41 23.95
N LYS A 427 -14.77 24.40 24.83
CA LYS A 427 -14.81 24.59 26.31
C LYS A 427 -13.43 24.52 26.97
N GLY A 428 -12.35 24.33 26.20
CA GLY A 428 -11.00 24.11 26.72
C GLY A 428 -10.03 25.30 26.58
N VAL A 429 -10.46 26.46 26.08
CA VAL A 429 -9.61 27.66 25.97
C VAL A 429 -10.29 28.83 26.67
N SER A 430 -10.24 28.83 28.00
CA SER A 430 -10.35 30.05 28.79
C SER A 430 -9.36 29.98 29.94
N HIS A 431 -8.43 30.95 29.90
CA HIS A 431 -7.33 31.29 30.82
C HIS A 431 -5.98 30.60 30.57
#